data_AF-A0A7R8NQ14-F1
#
_entry.id   AF-A0A7R8NQ14-F1
#
_cell.length_a   1.000
_cell.length_b   1.000
_cell.length_c   1.000
_cell.angle_alpha   90.00
_cell.angle_beta   90.00
_cell.angle_gamma   90.00
#
_symmetry.space_group_name_H-M   'P 1'
#
loop_
_entity.id
_entity.type
_entity.pdbx_description
1 polymer ?
#
loop_
_entity_poly.entity_id
_entity_poly.type
_entity_poly.pdbx_seq_one_letter_code
_entity_poly.pdbx_strand_id
1 'polypeptide(L)'
;MERTTDTREGVGGPGEQAVLLAAGLADLAVTTVGAAFTSVRGLLLRSDTAELAAGAEQDLIARGRLALDRYATAPPAHLEVLARHVIAQRADGGDGEGGRDGGRGRDGDRA
;
A
#
# COMPACT_ATOMS: atom_id res chain seq x y z
N MET A 1 21.21 -35.12 22.78
CA MET A 1 20.13 -34.18 23.12
C MET A 1 20.45 -32.88 22.39
N GLU A 2 20.15 -32.85 21.09
CA GLU A 2 20.42 -31.71 20.21
C GLU A 2 19.52 -30.54 20.61
N ARG A 3 20.14 -29.40 20.94
CA ARG A 3 19.43 -28.13 21.04
C ARG A 3 19.14 -27.67 19.62
N THR A 4 17.89 -27.81 19.21
CA THR A 4 17.31 -27.01 18.14
C THR A 4 17.34 -25.56 18.57
N THR A 5 18.35 -24.82 18.15
CA THR A 5 18.32 -23.36 18.21
C THR A 5 17.38 -22.89 17.11
N ASP A 6 16.11 -22.80 17.48
CA ASP A 6 15.04 -22.08 16.80
C ASP A 6 15.58 -20.70 16.38
N THR A 7 15.90 -20.60 15.09
CA THR A 7 16.34 -19.35 14.48
C THR A 7 15.07 -18.57 14.19
N ARG A 8 14.55 -17.86 15.21
CA ARG A 8 13.60 -16.77 15.00
C ARG A 8 14.34 -15.60 14.36
N GLU A 9 14.63 -15.74 13.08
CA GLU A 9 15.15 -14.66 12.24
C GLU A 9 14.08 -13.57 12.13
N GLY A 10 14.40 -12.40 12.69
CA GLY A 10 14.04 -11.08 12.16
C GLY A 10 12.58 -10.83 11.79
N VAL A 11 11.72 -10.65 12.80
CA VAL A 11 10.40 -10.01 12.65
C VAL A 11 10.43 -8.79 13.57
N GLY A 12 10.50 -7.58 13.01
CA GLY A 12 10.72 -6.37 13.81
C GLY A 12 11.45 -5.22 13.10
N GLY A 13 11.27 -5.06 11.79
CA GLY A 13 11.75 -3.84 11.11
C GLY A 13 10.93 -2.60 11.54
N PRO A 14 11.48 -1.37 11.46
CA PRO A 14 10.74 -0.13 11.77
C PRO A 14 9.40 0.00 11.02
N GLY A 15 9.33 -0.55 9.80
CA GLY A 15 8.10 -0.60 9.01
C GLY A 15 7.03 -1.52 9.59
N GLU A 16 7.43 -2.67 10.15
CA GLU A 16 6.49 -3.59 10.78
C GLU A 16 5.87 -2.99 12.05
N GLN A 17 6.68 -2.32 12.87
CA GLN A 17 6.18 -1.61 14.04
C GLN A 17 5.20 -0.48 13.68
N ALA A 18 5.47 0.24 12.58
CA ALA A 18 4.56 1.27 12.08
C ALA A 18 3.23 0.68 11.58
N VAL A 19 3.28 -0.46 10.90
CA VAL A 19 2.08 -1.19 10.46
C VAL A 19 1.26 -1.66 11.66
N LEU A 20 1.90 -2.24 12.68
CA LEU A 20 1.21 -2.67 13.90
C LEU A 20 0.56 -1.50 14.65
N LEU A 21 1.23 -0.33 14.70
CA LEU A 21 0.66 0.87 15.30
C LEU A 21 -0.55 1.38 14.51
N ALA A 22 -0.44 1.44 13.18
CA ALA A 22 -1.53 1.85 12.32
C ALA A 22 -2.73 0.88 12.43
N ALA A 23 -2.46 -0.43 12.51
CA ALA A 23 -3.48 -1.44 12.72
C ALA A 23 -4.19 -1.26 14.07
N GLY A 24 -3.45 -1.00 15.15
CA GLY A 24 -4.03 -0.72 16.47
C GLY A 24 -4.88 0.55 16.50
N LEU A 25 -4.45 1.61 15.81
CA LEU A 25 -5.24 2.84 15.66
C LEU A 25 -6.52 2.60 14.85
N ALA A 26 -6.43 1.81 13.78
CA ALA A 26 -7.59 1.43 12.98
C ALA A 26 -8.59 0.62 13.81
N ASP A 27 -8.14 -0.39 14.57
CA ASP A 27 -8.99 -1.20 15.43
C ASP A 27 -9.69 -0.37 16.51
N LEU A 28 -8.98 0.57 17.15
CA LEU A 28 -9.54 1.48 18.13
C LEU A 28 -10.61 2.39 17.52
N ALA A 29 -10.36 2.94 16.34
CA ALA A 29 -11.32 3.80 15.63
C ALA A 29 -12.58 3.02 15.24
N VAL A 30 -12.43 1.80 14.70
CA VAL A 30 -13.53 0.91 14.32
C VAL A 30 -14.39 0.56 15.55
N THR A 31 -13.75 0.17 16.65
CA THR A 31 -14.43 -0.16 17.91
C THR A 31 -15.23 1.02 18.46
N THR A 32 -14.63 2.22 18.45
CA THR A 32 -15.26 3.45 18.95
C THR A 32 -16.48 3.83 18.10
N VAL A 33 -16.35 3.82 16.78
CA VAL A 33 -17.45 4.15 15.85
C VAL A 33 -18.58 3.13 15.96
N GLY A 34 -18.25 1.83 16.05
CA GLY A 34 -19.25 0.76 16.21
C GLY A 34 -20.05 0.88 17.51
N ALA A 35 -19.38 1.23 18.62
CA ALA A 35 -20.03 1.47 19.90
C ALA A 35 -20.99 2.68 19.85
N ALA A 36 -20.55 3.80 19.25
CA ALA A 36 -21.38 4.97 19.05
C ALA A 36 -22.62 4.67 18.20
N PHE A 37 -22.45 3.95 17.08
CA PHE A 37 -23.56 3.57 16.20
C PHE A 37 -24.60 2.70 16.90
N THR A 38 -24.14 1.71 17.68
CA THR A 38 -25.02 0.83 18.47
C THR A 38 -25.82 1.62 19.50
N SER A 39 -25.19 2.60 20.16
CA SER A 39 -25.87 3.49 21.11
C SER A 39 -26.96 4.32 20.42
N VAL A 40 -26.65 4.96 19.29
CA VAL A 40 -27.61 5.76 18.51
C VAL A 40 -28.77 4.89 18.02
N ARG A 41 -28.50 3.70 17.50
CA ARG A 41 -29.53 2.75 17.06
C ARG A 41 -30.44 2.34 18.22
N GLY A 42 -29.88 2.06 19.40
CA GLY A 42 -30.64 1.75 20.61
C GLY A 42 -31.58 2.89 21.03
N LEU A 43 -31.14 4.14 20.91
CA LEU A 43 -31.98 5.32 21.16
C LEU A 43 -33.09 5.49 20.12
N LEU A 44 -32.81 5.23 18.84
CA LEU A 44 -33.78 5.33 17.74
C LEU A 44 -34.87 4.25 17.81
N LEU A 45 -34.51 3.02 18.17
CA LEU A 45 -35.45 1.91 18.40
C LEU A 45 -36.40 2.19 19.57
N ARG A 46 -35.91 2.89 20.60
CA ARG A 46 -36.73 3.29 21.75
C ARG A 46 -37.61 4.52 21.48
N SER A 47 -37.32 5.28 20.43
CA SER A 47 -38.02 6.56 20.13
C SER A 47 -39.10 6.45 19.05
N ASP A 48 -39.55 5.25 18.68
CA ASP A 48 -40.54 4.98 17.61
C ASP A 48 -40.14 5.53 16.21
N THR A 49 -38.92 6.06 16.07
CA THR A 49 -38.30 6.49 14.81
C THR A 49 -37.64 5.34 14.05
N ALA A 50 -38.10 4.10 14.27
CA ALA A 50 -37.49 2.89 13.72
C ALA A 50 -37.51 2.88 12.17
N GLU A 51 -38.53 3.49 11.56
CA GLU A 51 -38.63 3.63 10.10
C GLU A 51 -37.57 4.58 9.52
N LEU A 52 -37.28 5.69 10.21
CA LEU A 52 -36.20 6.61 9.82
C LEU A 52 -34.82 5.96 9.98
N ALA A 53 -34.64 5.13 11.01
CA ALA A 53 -33.41 4.36 11.21
C ALA A 53 -33.19 3.33 10.07
N ALA A 54 -34.25 2.67 9.61
CA ALA A 54 -34.17 1.71 8.50
C ALA A 54 -33.77 2.39 7.17
N GLY A 55 -34.29 3.59 6.90
CA GLY A 55 -33.87 4.39 5.74
C GLY A 55 -32.39 4.81 5.81
N ALA A 56 -31.93 5.26 6.97
CA ALA A 56 -30.53 5.63 7.19
C ALA A 56 -29.56 4.43 7.08
N GLU A 57 -29.99 3.25 7.54
CA GLU A 57 -29.22 2.01 7.42
C GLU A 57 -29.00 1.63 5.95
N GLN A 58 -30.04 1.70 5.13
CA GLN A 58 -29.96 1.39 3.70
C GLN A 58 -29.06 2.37 2.93
N ASP A 59 -29.14 3.67 3.25
CA ASP A 59 -28.26 4.71 2.69
C ASP A 59 -26.78 4.47 3.08
N LEU A 60 -26.52 4.08 4.34
CA LEU A 60 -25.17 3.76 4.79
C LEU A 60 -24.60 2.51 4.08
N ILE A 61 -25.43 1.47 3.88
CA ILE A 61 -25.04 0.29 3.10
C ILE A 61 -24.71 0.67 1.65
N ALA A 62 -25.54 1.50 1.02
CA ALA A 62 -25.31 1.98 -0.34
C ALA A 62 -24.01 2.78 -0.45
N ARG A 63 -23.76 3.69 0.50
CA ARG A 63 -22.50 4.45 0.58
C ARG A 63 -21.30 3.55 0.85
N GLY A 64 -21.44 2.54 1.70
CA GLY A 64 -20.40 1.57 2.00
C GLY A 64 -20.01 0.76 0.76
N ARG A 65 -21.00 0.30 -0.02
CA ARG A 65 -20.77 -0.36 -1.31
C ARG A 65 -20.04 0.56 -2.29
N LEU A 66 -20.42 1.83 -2.39
CA LEU A 66 -19.75 2.81 -3.25
C LEU A 66 -18.31 3.08 -2.82
N ALA A 67 -18.05 3.18 -1.51
CA ALA A 67 -16.71 3.36 -0.99
C ALA A 67 -15.84 2.13 -1.28
N LEU A 68 -16.37 0.93 -1.01
CA LEU A 68 -15.69 -0.32 -1.34
C LEU A 68 -15.41 -0.44 -2.83
N ASP A 69 -16.36 -0.11 -3.70
CA ASP A 69 -16.17 -0.07 -5.14
C ASP A 69 -15.01 0.88 -5.51
N ARG A 70 -14.97 2.08 -4.93
CA ARG A 70 -13.89 3.06 -5.16
C ARG A 70 -12.50 2.56 -4.72
N TYR A 71 -12.42 1.80 -3.62
CA TYR A 71 -11.14 1.32 -3.08
C TYR A 71 -10.73 -0.06 -3.59
N ALA A 72 -11.68 -0.92 -3.94
CA ALA A 72 -11.46 -2.28 -4.45
C ALA A 72 -11.22 -2.29 -5.96
N THR A 73 -11.77 -1.30 -6.69
CA THR A 73 -11.37 -1.03 -8.07
C THR A 73 -10.00 -0.37 -8.05
N ALA A 74 -8.97 -1.18 -7.77
CA ALA A 74 -7.59 -0.73 -7.72
C ALA A 74 -7.25 0.00 -9.03
N PRO A 75 -6.74 1.24 -8.97
CA PRO A 75 -6.09 1.85 -10.11
C PRO A 75 -5.01 0.90 -10.63
N PRO A 76 -4.83 0.74 -11.95
CA PRO A 76 -3.82 -0.17 -12.52
C PRO A 76 -2.49 0.07 -11.82
N ALA A 77 -1.87 -0.98 -11.28
CA ALA A 77 -0.75 -0.90 -10.33
C ALA A 77 0.27 0.17 -10.72
N HIS A 78 0.07 1.40 -10.24
CA HIS A 78 0.89 2.54 -10.66
C HIS A 78 2.34 2.32 -10.24
N LEU A 79 2.55 1.55 -9.17
CA LEU A 79 3.87 1.12 -8.73
C LEU A 79 4.53 0.14 -9.70
N GLU A 80 3.78 -0.74 -10.36
CA GLU A 80 4.31 -1.63 -11.40
C GLU A 80 4.66 -0.84 -12.66
N VAL A 81 3.81 0.11 -13.05
CA VAL A 81 4.06 1.01 -14.19
C VAL A 81 5.28 1.89 -13.92
N LEU A 82 5.41 2.45 -12.71
CA LEU A 82 6.57 3.26 -12.30
C LEU A 82 7.84 2.40 -12.21
N ALA A 83 7.76 1.19 -11.66
CA ALA A 83 8.90 0.27 -11.59
C ALA A 83 9.40 -0.08 -13.00
N ARG A 84 8.50 -0.43 -13.93
CA ARG A 84 8.86 -0.69 -15.34
C ARG A 84 9.49 0.52 -16.01
N HIS A 85 8.99 1.72 -15.73
CA HIS A 85 9.53 2.96 -16.30
C HIS A 85 10.94 3.29 -15.79
N VAL A 86 11.20 3.09 -14.50
CA VAL A 86 12.53 3.29 -13.91
C VAL A 86 13.54 2.25 -14.42
N ILE A 87 13.11 0.99 -14.57
CA ILE A 87 13.94 -0.08 -15.15
C ILE A 87 14.29 0.25 -16.61
N ALA A 88 13.32 0.69 -17.41
CA ALA A 88 13.54 1.08 -18.81
C ALA A 88 14.51 2.27 -18.96
N GLN A 89 14.35 3.34 -18.17
CA GLN A 89 15.29 4.48 -18.19
C GLN A 89 16.72 4.08 -17.81
N ARG A 90 16.91 3.13 -16.90
CA ARG A 90 18.25 2.65 -16.52
C ARG A 90 18.92 1.82 -17.61
N ALA A 91 18.15 1.05 -18.37
CA ALA A 91 18.67 0.29 -19.50
C ALA A 91 19.16 1.23 -20.61
N ASP A 92 18.37 2.26 -20.96
CA ASP A 92 18.74 3.23 -22.00
C ASP A 92 19.93 4.13 -21.60
N GLY A 93 20.15 4.37 -20.31
CA GLY A 93 21.27 5.16 -19.80
C GLY A 93 22.57 4.40 -19.55
N GLY A 94 22.56 3.06 -19.63
CA GLY A 94 23.71 2.19 -19.35
C GLY A 94 24.58 1.85 -20.56
N ASP A 95 24.08 2.08 -21.77
CA ASP A 95 24.76 1.67 -23.02
C ASP A 95 25.65 2.78 -23.63
N GLY A 96 25.92 3.84 -22.86
CA GLY A 96 26.71 5.01 -23.27
C GLY A 96 28.18 5.00 -22.85
N GLU A 97 28.68 3.96 -22.18
CA GLU A 97 30.06 3.92 -21.68
C GLU A 97 30.93 2.96 -22.50
N GLY A 98 31.65 3.50 -23.49
CA GLY A 98 32.99 3.01 -23.82
C GLY A 98 33.23 2.39 -25.19
N GLY A 99 32.39 2.65 -26.20
CA GLY A 99 32.79 2.47 -27.60
C GLY A 99 33.89 3.46 -28.01
N ARG A 100 35.15 3.16 -27.68
CA ARG A 100 36.34 3.78 -28.29
C ARG A 100 37.28 2.69 -28.79
N ASP A 101 36.81 1.97 -29.80
CA ASP A 101 37.70 1.41 -30.83
C ASP A 101 37.73 2.39 -32.01
N GLY A 102 38.92 2.66 -32.52
CA GLY A 102 39.14 3.70 -33.52
C GLY A 102 40.62 3.91 -33.80
N GLY A 103 41.32 2.84 -34.15
CA GLY A 103 42.70 2.91 -34.62
C GLY A 103 42.90 3.81 -35.86
N ARG A 104 44.02 4.53 -35.84
CA ARG A 104 44.81 5.05 -36.97
C ARG A 104 46.01 5.74 -36.32
N GLY A 105 47.26 5.36 -36.50
CA GLY A 105 47.89 4.87 -37.71
C GLY A 105 48.99 5.86 -38.07
N ARG A 106 50.23 5.40 -37.91
CA ARG A 106 51.43 5.76 -38.68
C ARG A 106 52.18 7.07 -38.39
N ASP A 107 53.49 6.91 -38.59
CA ASP A 107 54.54 7.88 -38.89
C ASP A 107 54.98 8.72 -37.67
N GLY A 108 56.24 8.71 -37.21
CA GLY A 108 57.50 8.50 -37.89
C GLY A 108 58.29 9.81 -37.85
N ASP A 109 59.20 9.98 -36.89
CA ASP A 109 60.34 10.92 -36.96
C ASP A 109 61.26 10.64 -35.74
N ARG A 110 62.44 10.02 -35.89
CA ARG A 110 63.76 10.63 -36.20
C ARG A 110 64.06 11.88 -35.37
N ALA A 111 64.93 11.76 -34.37
CA ALA A 111 66.37 12.09 -34.45
C ALA A 111 67.08 11.62 -33.18
#